data_AF-F4RWQ2-F1
#
_entry.id   AF-F4RWQ2-F1
#
_cell.length_a   1.000
_cell.length_b   1.000
_cell.length_c   1.000
_cell.angle_alpha   90.00
_cell.angle_beta   90.00
_cell.angle_gamma   90.00
#
_symmetry.space_group_name_H-M   'P 1'
#
loop_
_entity.id
_entity.type
_entity.pdbx_description
1 polymer ?
#
loop_
_entity_poly.entity_id
_entity_poly.type
_entity_poly.pdbx_seq_one_letter_code
_entity_poly.pdbx_strand_id
1 'polypeptide(L)'
;MFDSQQASIQVGSVSKFQEEANVMIYEVLKTSREEMFASEDGKYSEKYLGKTRELYLFVRRDLGVRTRRGDVASGKHGVTVGSLVGKIVKSMEFNGGLGSVLVKVFEGIRSK
;
A
#
# COMPACT_ATOMS: atom_id res chain seq x y z
N MET A 1 45.29 33.89 -0.61
CA MET A 1 44.40 34.42 0.45
C MET A 1 42.99 34.04 0.02
N PHE A 2 42.45 32.94 0.56
CA PHE A 2 41.11 32.46 0.23
C PHE A 2 40.24 32.74 1.45
N ASP A 3 39.43 33.79 1.36
CA ASP A 3 38.42 34.09 2.38
C ASP A 3 37.33 33.01 2.32
N SER A 4 37.40 32.06 3.24
CA SER A 4 36.30 31.15 3.51
C SER A 4 35.23 31.92 4.30
N GLN A 5 34.29 32.55 3.58
CA GLN A 5 33.03 32.97 4.18
C GLN A 5 32.25 31.72 4.59
N GLN A 6 32.49 31.23 5.81
CA GLN A 6 31.55 30.34 6.48
C GLN A 6 30.27 31.14 6.72
N ALA A 7 29.28 30.97 5.84
CA ALA A 7 27.94 31.43 6.09
C ALA A 7 27.44 30.75 7.36
N SER A 8 27.46 31.47 8.48
CA SER A 8 26.94 30.97 9.76
C SER A 8 25.43 30.84 9.64
N ILE A 9 24.93 29.63 9.39
CA ILE A 9 23.50 29.35 9.41
C ILE A 9 23.05 29.50 10.87
N GLN A 10 22.20 30.49 11.15
CA GLN A 10 21.60 30.67 12.47
C GLN A 10 20.80 29.42 12.85
N VAL A 11 21.02 28.85 14.03
CA VAL A 11 20.29 27.68 14.53
C VAL A 11 18.76 27.88 14.50
N GLY A 12 18.30 29.13 14.67
CA GLY A 12 16.88 29.49 14.54
C GLY A 12 16.29 29.29 13.14
N SER A 13 17.07 29.46 12.07
CA SER A 13 16.60 29.20 10.70
C SER A 13 16.49 27.70 10.42
N VAL A 14 17.37 26.89 11.03
CA VAL A 14 17.31 25.42 10.94
C VAL A 14 16.09 24.87 11.68
N SER A 15 15.81 25.35 12.89
CA SER A 15 14.65 24.92 13.67
C SER A 15 13.34 25.23 12.96
N LYS A 16 13.22 26.45 12.40
CA LYS A 16 12.03 26.87 11.67
C LYS A 16 11.84 26.06 10.39
N PHE A 17 12.92 25.83 9.63
CA PHE A 17 12.88 24.97 8.45
C PHE A 17 12.42 23.55 8.80
N GLN A 18 12.93 22.98 9.90
CA GLN A 18 12.55 21.64 10.33
C GLN A 18 11.07 21.56 10.72
N GLU A 19 10.54 22.57 11.40
CA GLU A 19 9.11 22.65 11.74
C GLU A 19 8.23 22.72 10.49
N GLU A 20 8.55 23.61 9.55
CA GLU A 20 7.83 23.77 8.28
C GLU A 20 7.90 22.49 7.42
N ALA A 21 9.09 21.86 7.35
CA ALA A 21 9.28 20.60 6.65
C ALA A 21 8.46 19.47 7.28
N ASN A 22 8.40 19.38 8.61
CA ASN A 22 7.61 18.37 9.30
C ASN A 22 6.11 18.49 8.99
N VAL A 23 5.58 19.72 8.98
CA VAL A 23 4.17 19.97 8.62
C VAL A 23 3.92 19.57 7.17
N MET A 24 4.80 19.97 6.24
CA MET A 24 4.67 19.61 4.83
C MET A 24 4.73 18.09 4.61
N ILE A 25 5.69 17.40 5.23
CA ILE A 25 5.85 15.95 5.13
C ILE A 25 4.59 15.26 5.66
N TYR A 26 4.06 15.71 6.79
CA TYR A 26 2.84 15.14 7.37
C TYR A 26 1.64 15.27 6.41
N GLU A 27 1.41 16.46 5.86
CA GLU A 27 0.29 16.68 4.93
C GLU A 27 0.47 15.87 3.63
N VAL A 28 1.67 15.83 3.05
CA VAL A 28 1.95 15.01 1.86
C VAL A 28 1.68 13.53 2.13
N LEU A 29 2.13 13.00 3.27
CA LEU A 29 1.90 11.59 3.64
C LEU A 29 0.42 11.30 3.88
N LYS A 30 -0.29 12.22 4.55
CA LYS A 30 -1.72 12.10 4.81
C LYS A 30 -2.52 12.10 3.50
N THR A 31 -2.31 13.08 2.62
CA THR A 31 -2.99 13.17 1.33
C THR A 31 -2.67 11.96 0.45
N SER A 32 -1.40 11.56 0.34
CA SER A 32 -1.00 10.37 -0.43
C SER A 32 -1.70 9.11 0.08
N ARG A 33 -1.83 8.95 1.40
CA ARG A 33 -2.54 7.83 2.01
C ARG A 33 -4.03 7.88 1.69
N GLU A 34 -4.66 9.04 1.77
CA GLU A 34 -6.09 9.21 1.45
C GLU A 34 -6.38 8.90 -0.01
N GLU A 35 -5.57 9.41 -0.94
CA GLU A 35 -5.64 9.12 -2.37
C GLU A 35 -5.45 7.63 -2.68
N MET A 36 -4.52 6.95 -2.00
CA MET A 36 -4.32 5.52 -2.13
C MET A 36 -5.61 4.74 -1.85
N PHE A 37 -6.34 5.11 -0.79
CA PHE A 37 -7.59 4.46 -0.41
C PHE A 37 -8.80 4.89 -1.25
N ALA A 38 -8.76 6.07 -1.88
CA ALA A 38 -9.79 6.51 -2.82
C ALA A 38 -9.63 5.86 -4.21
N SER A 39 -8.43 5.38 -4.53
CA SER A 39 -8.14 4.71 -5.80
C SER A 39 -8.67 3.28 -5.86
N GLU A 40 -8.67 2.71 -7.07
CA GLU A 40 -8.96 1.30 -7.28
C GLU A 40 -7.98 0.41 -6.51
N ASP A 41 -8.52 -0.58 -5.79
CA ASP A 41 -7.73 -1.48 -4.95
C ASP A 41 -6.66 -2.19 -5.76
N GLY A 42 -5.41 -1.97 -5.36
CA GLY A 42 -4.23 -2.58 -5.98
C GLY A 42 -3.54 -1.75 -7.04
N LYS A 43 -4.14 -0.67 -7.55
CA LYS A 43 -3.58 0.20 -8.61
C LYS A 43 -2.13 0.62 -8.35
N TYR A 44 -1.83 1.09 -7.13
CA TYR A 44 -0.49 1.55 -6.77
C TYR A 44 0.51 0.41 -6.52
N SER A 45 0.01 -0.77 -6.14
CA SER A 45 0.84 -1.92 -5.80
C SER A 45 1.32 -2.67 -7.04
N GLU A 46 0.55 -2.64 -8.15
CA GLU A 46 0.77 -3.50 -9.32
C GLU A 46 2.22 -3.55 -9.83
N LYS A 47 2.87 -2.38 -9.91
CA LYS A 47 4.25 -2.26 -10.40
C LYS A 47 5.29 -2.95 -9.51
N TYR A 48 4.95 -3.29 -8.27
CA TYR A 48 5.87 -3.85 -7.28
C TYR A 48 5.66 -5.35 -7.03
N LEU A 49 4.63 -5.96 -7.61
CA LEU A 49 4.23 -7.33 -7.27
C LEU A 49 5.03 -8.41 -8.03
N GLY A 50 5.62 -8.06 -9.17
CA GLY A 50 6.37 -9.02 -9.99
C GLY A 50 5.56 -10.29 -10.27
N LYS A 51 6.11 -11.47 -9.94
CA LYS A 51 5.49 -12.78 -10.22
C LYS A 51 4.23 -13.07 -9.41
N THR A 52 3.99 -12.35 -8.30
CA THR A 52 2.79 -12.57 -7.46
C THR A 52 1.64 -11.65 -7.83
N ARG A 53 1.79 -10.84 -8.89
CA ARG A 53 0.78 -9.89 -9.38
C ARG A 53 -0.59 -10.53 -9.57
N GLU A 54 -0.64 -11.68 -10.24
CA GLU A 54 -1.90 -12.36 -10.55
C GLU A 54 -2.66 -12.79 -9.28
N LEU A 55 -1.94 -13.36 -8.30
CA LEU A 55 -2.54 -13.74 -7.02
C LEU A 55 -3.07 -12.52 -6.26
N TYR A 56 -2.30 -11.44 -6.24
CA TYR A 56 -2.71 -10.22 -5.57
C TYR A 56 -3.93 -9.58 -6.22
N LEU A 57 -3.96 -9.48 -7.55
CA LEU A 57 -5.09 -8.92 -8.30
C LEU A 57 -6.34 -9.77 -8.15
N PHE A 58 -6.22 -11.10 -8.17
CA PHE A 58 -7.34 -11.98 -7.86
C PHE A 58 -7.96 -11.67 -6.50
N VAL A 59 -7.15 -11.51 -5.46
CA VAL A 59 -7.66 -11.18 -4.12
C VAL A 59 -8.29 -9.78 -4.08
N ARG A 60 -7.63 -8.77 -4.65
CA ARG A 60 -8.08 -7.37 -4.56
C ARG A 60 -9.26 -7.05 -5.47
N ARG A 61 -9.19 -7.47 -6.73
CA ARG A 61 -10.19 -7.19 -7.76
C ARG A 61 -11.28 -8.26 -7.78
N ASP A 62 -10.92 -9.52 -7.99
CA ASP A 62 -11.90 -10.57 -8.29
C ASP A 62 -12.68 -10.99 -7.04
N LEU A 63 -11.99 -11.15 -5.89
CA LEU A 63 -12.66 -11.44 -4.61
C LEU A 63 -13.17 -10.18 -3.90
N GLY A 64 -12.80 -8.99 -4.38
CA GLY A 64 -13.16 -7.70 -3.78
C GLY A 64 -12.69 -7.58 -2.32
N VAL A 65 -11.54 -8.16 -1.98
CA VAL A 65 -10.92 -8.02 -0.65
C VAL A 65 -10.16 -6.70 -0.61
N ARG A 66 -10.84 -5.64 -0.16
CA ARG A 66 -10.29 -4.28 -0.16
C ARG A 66 -9.13 -4.09 0.80
N THR A 67 -8.30 -3.08 0.53
CA THR A 67 -7.26 -2.63 1.46
C THR A 67 -7.91 -2.12 2.74
N ARG A 68 -7.51 -2.67 3.88
CA ARG A 68 -8.09 -2.29 5.17
C ARG A 68 -7.44 -1.03 5.70
N ARG A 69 -8.26 -0.12 6.24
CA ARG A 69 -7.82 0.88 7.22
C ARG A 69 -7.85 0.18 8.59
N GLY A 70 -6.92 0.51 9.49
CA GLY A 70 -6.95 -0.06 10.84
C GLY A 70 -8.24 0.35 11.55
N ASP A 71 -9.15 -0.60 11.77
CA ASP A 71 -10.49 -0.34 12.31
C ASP A 71 -10.50 -0.06 13.82
N VAL A 72 -9.37 -0.32 14.51
CA VAL A 72 -9.27 -0.22 15.97
C VAL A 72 -9.50 1.20 16.49
N ALA A 73 -9.15 2.22 15.70
CA ALA A 73 -9.32 3.62 16.10
C ALA A 73 -10.72 4.19 15.78
N SER A 74 -11.51 3.54 14.92
CA SER A 74 -12.74 4.15 14.38
C SER A 74 -14.03 3.75 15.10
N GLY A 75 -13.99 2.74 15.98
CA GLY A 75 -15.15 2.27 16.74
C GLY A 75 -16.30 1.72 15.89
N LYS A 76 -16.12 1.61 14.56
CA LYS A 76 -17.15 1.15 13.62
C LYS A 76 -16.98 -0.35 13.34
N HIS A 77 -18.08 -1.09 13.35
CA HIS A 77 -18.13 -2.48 12.91
C HIS A 77 -17.98 -2.56 11.39
N GLY A 78 -16.74 -2.49 10.92
CA GLY A 78 -16.37 -2.73 9.53
C GLY A 78 -16.34 -4.21 9.15
N VAL A 79 -15.96 -4.47 7.91
CA VAL A 79 -15.73 -5.83 7.38
C VAL A 79 -14.62 -6.50 8.19
N THR A 80 -14.92 -7.60 8.87
CA THR A 80 -13.97 -8.28 9.76
C THR A 80 -12.89 -9.02 8.96
N VAL A 81 -11.72 -9.23 9.57
CA VAL A 81 -10.68 -10.11 8.99
C VAL A 81 -11.27 -11.46 8.60
N GLY A 82 -12.04 -12.07 9.52
CA GLY A 82 -12.66 -13.38 9.28
C GLY A 82 -13.54 -13.40 8.05
N SER A 83 -14.34 -12.35 7.81
CA SER A 83 -15.18 -12.27 6.61
C SER A 83 -14.37 -12.17 5.31
N LEU A 84 -13.24 -11.45 5.31
CA LEU A 84 -12.35 -11.36 4.15
C LEU A 84 -11.62 -12.68 3.88
N VAL A 85 -11.09 -13.31 4.93
CA VAL A 85 -10.46 -14.63 4.84
C VAL A 85 -11.46 -15.67 4.36
N GLY A 86 -12.71 -15.59 4.83
CA GLY A 86 -13.80 -16.46 4.35
C GLY A 86 -14.03 -16.38 2.85
N LYS A 87 -13.89 -15.19 2.22
CA LYS A 87 -13.97 -15.06 0.75
C LYS A 87 -12.84 -15.81 0.05
N ILE A 88 -11.62 -15.73 0.59
CA ILE A 88 -10.44 -16.42 0.04
C ILE A 88 -10.60 -17.93 0.20
N VAL A 89 -11.03 -18.40 1.36
CA VAL A 89 -11.25 -19.84 1.61
C VAL A 89 -12.31 -20.39 0.66
N LYS A 90 -13.47 -19.72 0.54
CA LYS A 90 -14.51 -20.12 -0.42
C LYS A 90 -13.96 -20.18 -1.85
N SER A 91 -13.06 -19.27 -2.23
CA SER A 91 -12.44 -19.26 -3.55
C SER A 91 -11.61 -20.49 -3.90
N MET A 92 -11.28 -21.33 -2.93
CA MET A 92 -10.60 -22.61 -3.17
C MET A 92 -11.57 -23.69 -3.67
N GLU A 93 -12.88 -23.53 -3.45
CA GLU A 93 -13.89 -24.56 -3.67
C GLU A 93 -14.49 -24.55 -5.08
N PHE A 94 -14.25 -23.50 -5.88
CA PHE A 94 -14.84 -23.36 -7.22
C PHE A 94 -13.79 -23.41 -8.35
N ASN A 95 -14.18 -23.99 -9.48
CA ASN A 95 -13.39 -24.01 -10.71
C ASN A 95 -13.13 -22.58 -11.22
N GLY A 96 -11.87 -22.29 -11.57
CA GLY A 96 -11.45 -20.92 -11.91
C GLY A 96 -11.20 -20.01 -10.71
N GLY A 97 -11.31 -20.53 -9.48
CA GLY A 97 -10.93 -19.85 -8.26
C GLY A 97 -9.42 -19.88 -7.99
N LEU A 98 -9.03 -19.82 -6.71
CA LEU A 98 -7.65 -19.65 -6.28
C LEU A 98 -6.69 -20.70 -6.88
N GLY A 99 -7.12 -21.95 -6.98
CA GLY A 99 -6.32 -23.03 -7.56
C GLY A 99 -5.82 -22.72 -8.97
N SER A 100 -6.69 -22.14 -9.81
CA SER A 100 -6.34 -21.78 -11.19
C SER A 100 -5.34 -20.62 -11.27
N VAL A 101 -5.45 -19.66 -10.34
CA VAL A 101 -4.53 -18.52 -10.25
C VAL A 101 -3.16 -18.97 -9.79
N LEU A 102 -3.10 -19.90 -8.82
CA LEU A 102 -1.85 -20.49 -8.35
C LEU A 102 -1.12 -21.23 -9.46
N VAL A 103 -1.83 -21.99 -10.32
CA VAL A 103 -1.21 -22.63 -11.49
C VAL A 103 -0.51 -21.60 -12.38
N LYS A 104 -1.19 -20.50 -12.75
CA LYS A 104 -0.60 -19.42 -13.56
C LYS A 104 0.64 -18.81 -12.92
N VAL A 105 0.60 -18.58 -11.60
CA VAL A 105 1.75 -18.06 -10.85
C VAL A 105 2.92 -19.05 -10.90
N PHE A 106 2.67 -20.35 -10.68
CA PHE A 106 3.73 -21.36 -10.72
C PHE A 106 4.32 -21.55 -12.12
N GLU A 107 3.51 -21.47 -13.18
CA GLU A 107 3.97 -21.48 -14.57
C GLU A 107 4.87 -20.28 -14.87
N GLY A 108 4.46 -19.07 -14.47
CA GLY A 108 5.28 -17.86 -14.59
C GLY A 108 6.54 -17.86 -13.72
N ILE A 109 6.59 -18.68 -12.67
CA ILE A 109 7.81 -18.90 -11.89
C ILE A 109 8.79 -19.79 -12.65
N ARG A 110 8.29 -20.89 -13.25
CA ARG A 110 9.07 -21.94 -13.93
C ARG A 110 9.59 -21.56 -15.32
N SER A 111 9.05 -20.55 -15.98
CA SER A 111 9.46 -20.13 -17.33
C SER A 111 10.80 -19.35 -17.39
N LYS A 112 11.71 -19.57 -16.44
CA LYS A 112 13.07 -19.02 -16.40
C LYS A 112 14.09 -20.15 -16.29
#